data_AF-A0A8C4QWG2-F1
#
_entry.id   AF-A0A8C4QWG2-F1
#
_cell.length_a   1.000
_cell.length_b   1.000
_cell.length_c   1.000
_cell.angle_alpha   90.00
_cell.angle_beta   90.00
_cell.angle_gamma   90.00
#
_symmetry.space_group_name_H-M   'P 1'
#
loop_
_entity.id
_entity.type
_entity.pdbx_description
1 polymer ?
#
loop_
_entity_poly.entity_id
_entity_poly.type
_entity_poly.pdbx_seq_one_letter_code
_entity_poly.pdbx_strand_id
1 'polypeptide(L)'
;MNDAMSLGIHRWWKDSFMRLMNATPGIRLLDVAGGTGDIAFRFLDYISSKPHRAFQKEEQDLSWEEISQMYEQREGEQSIDKGSMVVVCDINKEMLHIGQARARERTNTNGLSWILGNAEELPVADNKFDIYSIAFGIRNVTDIPRALDEAYRVLRPGGRFMCLEFSHVTNPVVERLYDIYSFQIIPVLGEVIAEDWKSYQYLVESIRLFPDQSAKSRPN
;
A
#
# COMPACT_ATOMS: atom_id res chain seq x y z
N MET A 1 -4.15 -18.04 -0.77
CA MET A 1 -3.10 -18.05 0.29
C MET A 1 -3.46 -17.15 1.49
N ASN A 2 -3.58 -15.83 1.32
CA ASN A 2 -3.86 -14.92 2.45
C ASN A 2 -5.22 -15.16 3.17
N ASP A 3 -6.25 -15.62 2.44
CA ASP A 3 -7.55 -15.96 3.03
C ASP A 3 -7.45 -17.11 4.05
N ALA A 4 -6.71 -18.17 3.72
CA ALA A 4 -6.52 -19.32 4.59
C ALA A 4 -5.72 -18.97 5.85
N MET A 5 -4.70 -18.10 5.73
CA MET A 5 -3.80 -17.74 6.84
C MET A 5 -4.45 -16.89 7.93
N SER A 6 -5.36 -16.01 7.52
CA SER A 6 -5.93 -15.00 8.40
C SER A 6 -7.41 -15.24 8.68
N LEU A 7 -7.98 -16.35 8.20
CA LEU A 7 -9.42 -16.61 8.21
C LEU A 7 -10.23 -15.41 7.66
N GLY A 8 -9.69 -14.75 6.63
CA GLY A 8 -10.29 -13.56 6.00
C GLY A 8 -10.07 -12.22 6.73
N ILE A 9 -9.46 -12.19 7.92
CA ILE A 9 -9.25 -10.97 8.72
C ILE A 9 -8.34 -9.96 8.01
N HIS A 10 -7.41 -10.41 7.16
CA HIS A 10 -6.53 -9.52 6.40
C HIS A 10 -7.29 -8.50 5.52
N ARG A 11 -8.54 -8.78 5.14
CA ARG A 11 -9.38 -7.82 4.40
C ARG A 11 -9.69 -6.58 5.24
N TRP A 12 -10.02 -6.79 6.52
CA TRP A 12 -10.21 -5.72 7.50
C TRP A 12 -8.92 -4.95 7.74
N TRP A 13 -7.77 -5.63 7.84
CA TRP A 13 -6.49 -4.95 7.98
C TRP A 13 -6.16 -4.08 6.77
N LYS A 14 -6.45 -4.54 5.54
CA LYS A 14 -6.31 -3.73 4.33
C LYS A 14 -7.24 -2.51 4.36
N ASP A 15 -8.48 -2.65 4.83
CA ASP A 15 -9.41 -1.52 5.00
C ASP A 15 -8.91 -0.51 6.05
N SER A 16 -8.44 -0.98 7.19
CA SER A 16 -7.83 -0.14 8.22
C SER A 16 -6.57 0.56 7.71
N PHE A 17 -5.73 -0.16 6.95
CA PHE A 17 -4.52 0.39 6.32
C PHE A 17 -4.85 1.54 5.37
N MET A 18 -5.92 1.43 4.58
CA MET A 18 -6.41 2.54 3.74
C MET A 18 -6.90 3.74 4.56
N ARG A 19 -7.58 3.51 5.69
CA ARG A 19 -7.99 4.61 6.57
C ARG A 19 -6.80 5.30 7.21
N LEU A 20 -5.80 4.54 7.66
CA LEU A 20 -4.55 5.08 8.22
C LEU A 20 -3.73 5.84 7.17
N MET A 21 -3.81 5.41 5.91
CA MET A 21 -3.19 6.12 4.80
C MET A 21 -3.75 7.53 4.67
N ASN A 22 -5.01 7.75 5.05
CA ASN A 22 -5.67 9.07 5.07
C ASN A 22 -5.40 9.90 3.80
N ALA A 23 -5.43 9.23 2.65
CA ALA A 23 -5.09 9.87 1.38
C ALA A 23 -6.15 10.92 1.00
N THR A 24 -5.70 11.99 0.35
CA THR A 24 -6.55 13.02 -0.28
C THR A 24 -6.40 12.92 -1.80
N PRO A 25 -7.37 13.42 -2.58
CA PRO A 25 -7.20 13.57 -4.02
C PRO A 25 -5.91 14.33 -4.36
N GLY A 26 -5.26 13.95 -5.47
CA GLY A 26 -3.99 14.50 -5.95
C GLY A 26 -2.73 13.82 -5.42
N ILE A 27 -2.85 12.81 -4.55
CA ILE A 27 -1.73 12.02 -4.05
C ILE A 27 -1.20 11.05 -5.11
N ARG A 28 0.12 10.90 -5.16
CA ARG A 28 0.86 9.90 -5.93
C ARG A 28 1.29 8.75 -5.03
N LEU A 29 0.70 7.58 -5.25
CA LEU A 29 0.99 6.34 -4.54
C LEU A 29 1.90 5.43 -5.38
N LEU A 30 2.94 4.87 -4.77
CA LEU A 30 3.67 3.71 -5.28
C LEU A 30 3.33 2.50 -4.41
N ASP A 31 2.73 1.46 -5.00
CA ASP A 31 2.37 0.20 -4.34
C ASP A 31 3.32 -0.91 -4.80
N VAL A 32 4.25 -1.31 -3.94
CA VAL A 32 5.31 -2.27 -4.24
C VAL A 32 4.95 -3.66 -3.73
N ALA A 33 5.33 -4.69 -4.49
CA ALA A 33 4.90 -6.07 -4.32
C ALA A 33 3.37 -6.22 -4.33
N GLY A 34 2.70 -5.33 -5.06
CA GLY A 34 1.25 -5.18 -5.13
C GLY A 34 0.65 -5.76 -6.41
N GLY A 35 1.30 -6.72 -7.07
CA GLY A 35 1.00 -7.09 -8.46
C GLY A 35 -0.46 -7.45 -8.78
N THR A 36 -1.26 -7.93 -7.82
CA THR A 36 -2.71 -8.20 -8.01
C THR A 36 -3.59 -6.95 -7.92
N GLY A 37 -3.04 -5.81 -7.51
CA GLY A 37 -3.69 -4.51 -7.43
C GLY A 37 -4.57 -4.27 -6.20
N ASP A 38 -4.59 -5.17 -5.20
CA ASP A 38 -5.55 -5.08 -4.09
C ASP A 38 -5.49 -3.73 -3.35
N ILE A 39 -4.29 -3.23 -3.03
CA ILE A 39 -4.12 -1.94 -2.33
C ILE A 39 -4.39 -0.78 -3.28
N ALA A 40 -3.84 -0.83 -4.50
CA ALA A 40 -4.06 0.17 -5.53
C ALA A 40 -5.54 0.41 -5.85
N PHE A 41 -6.33 -0.65 -6.03
CA PHE A 41 -7.77 -0.55 -6.29
C PHE A 41 -8.51 0.07 -5.12
N ARG A 42 -8.19 -0.36 -3.89
CA ARG A 42 -8.79 0.20 -2.68
C ARG A 42 -8.46 1.67 -2.51
N PHE A 43 -7.24 2.08 -2.85
CA PHE A 43 -6.84 3.48 -2.84
C PHE A 43 -7.68 4.29 -3.84
N LEU A 44 -7.81 3.81 -5.09
CA LEU A 44 -8.59 4.48 -6.14
C LEU A 44 -10.07 4.63 -5.75
N ASP A 45 -10.67 3.59 -5.18
CA ASP A 45 -12.04 3.64 -4.67
C ASP A 45 -12.15 4.65 -3.51
N TYR A 46 -11.20 4.62 -2.58
CA TYR A 46 -11.17 5.50 -1.42
C TYR A 46 -11.08 6.97 -1.81
N ILE A 47 -10.18 7.33 -2.74
CA ILE A 47 -10.06 8.73 -3.21
C ILE A 47 -11.27 9.19 -4.02
N SER A 48 -11.88 8.28 -4.79
CA SER A 48 -13.04 8.59 -5.63
C SER A 48 -14.31 8.79 -4.79
N SER A 49 -14.37 8.11 -3.63
CA SER A 49 -15.48 8.27 -2.68
C SER A 49 -15.39 9.55 -1.87
N LYS A 50 -14.20 10.19 -1.77
CA LYS A 50 -14.07 11.47 -1.10
C LYS A 50 -14.57 12.58 -2.03
N PRO A 51 -15.42 13.49 -1.55
CA PRO A 51 -15.75 14.68 -2.33
C PRO A 51 -14.42 15.38 -2.67
N HIS A 52 -14.24 15.78 -3.93
CA HIS A 52 -13.26 16.80 -4.24
C HIS A 52 -13.58 17.97 -3.32
N ARG A 53 -12.75 18.19 -2.31
CA ARG A 53 -12.74 19.45 -1.57
C ARG A 53 -12.26 20.49 -2.57
N ALA A 54 -13.15 20.93 -3.45
CA ALA A 54 -13.17 22.35 -3.78
C ALA A 54 -13.13 23.06 -2.43
N PHE A 55 -12.20 24.00 -2.28
CA PHE A 55 -12.08 24.84 -1.11
C PHE A 55 -13.44 25.51 -0.82
N GLN A 56 -14.30 24.88 -0.03
CA GLN A 56 -15.36 25.57 0.71
C GLN A 56 -14.78 25.81 2.09
N LYS A 57 -14.03 26.91 2.21
CA LYS A 57 -13.63 27.47 3.50
C LYS A 57 -14.34 28.82 3.58
N GLU A 58 -15.43 28.84 4.34
CA GLU A 58 -16.12 30.02 4.91
C GLU A 58 -16.16 31.28 4.02
N GLU A 59 -17.02 31.24 3.01
CA GLU A 59 -17.40 32.40 2.19
C GLU A 59 -18.56 33.18 2.85
N GLN A 60 -18.56 33.29 4.19
CA GLN A 60 -19.66 33.91 4.93
C GLN A 60 -19.33 35.25 5.58
N ASP A 61 -18.08 35.73 5.54
CA ASP A 61 -17.69 37.03 6.16
C ASP A 61 -16.70 37.88 5.33
N LEU A 62 -16.42 37.57 4.07
CA LEU A 62 -15.45 38.34 3.25
C LEU A 62 -16.15 39.40 2.40
N SER A 63 -15.58 40.62 2.37
CA SER A 63 -16.06 41.72 1.54
C SER A 63 -15.74 41.46 0.05
N TRP A 64 -16.58 42.01 -0.83
CA TRP A 64 -16.35 41.95 -2.28
C TRP A 64 -14.99 42.55 -2.71
N GLU A 65 -14.43 43.48 -1.94
CA GLU A 65 -13.09 44.04 -2.20
C GLU A 65 -11.97 43.05 -1.86
N GLU A 66 -12.10 42.28 -0.78
CA GLU A 66 -11.12 41.25 -0.38
C GLU A 66 -11.13 40.09 -1.38
N ILE A 67 -12.33 39.70 -1.84
CA ILE A 67 -12.50 38.69 -2.88
C ILE A 67 -11.83 39.15 -4.18
N SER A 68 -12.04 40.40 -4.61
CA SER A 68 -11.43 40.95 -5.84
C SER A 68 -9.91 40.98 -5.77
N GLN A 69 -9.33 41.40 -4.63
CA GLN A 69 -7.88 41.41 -4.43
C GLN A 69 -7.28 40.00 -4.38
N MET A 70 -8.01 39.01 -3.82
CA MET A 70 -7.59 37.61 -3.85
C MET A 70 -7.59 37.02 -5.26
N TYR A 71 -8.52 37.43 -6.14
CA TYR A 71 -8.53 37.01 -7.53
C TYR A 71 -7.43 37.69 -8.36
N GLU A 72 -7.21 39.00 -8.18
CA GLU A 72 -6.14 39.73 -8.87
C GLU A 72 -4.72 39.26 -8.44
N GLN A 73 -4.55 38.81 -7.20
CA GLN A 73 -3.27 38.23 -6.74
C GLN A 73 -3.06 36.76 -7.14
N ARG A 74 -4.10 36.04 -7.59
CA ARG A 74 -4.04 34.61 -7.94
C ARG A 74 -3.89 34.32 -9.43
N GLU A 75 -3.82 35.33 -10.31
CA GLU A 75 -3.57 35.15 -11.75
C GLU A 75 -2.15 34.65 -12.11
N GLY A 76 -1.44 33.97 -11.19
CA GLY A 76 -0.11 33.41 -11.40
C GLY A 76 0.03 31.89 -11.16
N GLU A 77 -0.94 31.21 -10.53
CA GLU A 77 -0.84 29.77 -10.26
C GLU A 77 -2.10 29.04 -10.72
N GLN A 78 -2.10 28.64 -11.99
CA GLN A 78 -2.98 27.59 -12.49
C GLN A 78 -2.76 26.31 -11.67
N SER A 79 -3.63 26.04 -10.70
CA SER A 79 -3.74 24.73 -10.06
C SER A 79 -4.33 23.76 -11.08
N ILE A 80 -3.47 23.22 -11.96
CA ILE A 80 -3.78 22.08 -12.80
C ILE A 80 -4.26 20.97 -11.85
N ASP A 81 -5.50 20.54 -12.04
CA ASP A 81 -6.11 19.39 -11.40
C ASP A 81 -5.27 18.13 -11.70
N LYS A 82 -4.21 17.91 -10.92
CA LYS A 82 -3.40 16.69 -11.00
C LYS A 82 -4.23 15.60 -10.35
N GLY A 83 -4.98 14.86 -11.15
CA GLY A 83 -5.65 13.64 -10.70
C GLY A 83 -4.67 12.73 -9.94
N SER A 84 -5.17 12.04 -8.92
CA SER A 84 -4.35 11.09 -8.16
C SER A 84 -3.74 10.03 -9.07
N MET A 85 -2.51 9.61 -8.77
CA MET A 85 -1.80 8.60 -9.56
C MET A 85 -1.43 7.42 -8.65
N VAL A 86 -1.60 6.22 -9.15
CA VAL A 86 -1.18 4.98 -8.48
C VAL A 86 -0.30 4.20 -9.43
N VAL A 87 0.91 3.89 -8.98
CA VAL A 87 1.84 3.04 -9.71
C VAL A 87 1.98 1.74 -8.92
N VAL A 88 1.64 0.62 -9.55
CA VAL A 88 1.87 -0.71 -8.98
C VAL A 88 3.18 -1.26 -9.52
N CYS A 89 4.07 -1.67 -8.62
CA CYS A 89 5.35 -2.28 -8.95
C CYS A 89 5.41 -3.71 -8.38
N ASP A 90 5.77 -4.67 -9.21
CA ASP A 90 6.02 -6.05 -8.77
C ASP A 90 7.17 -6.66 -9.57
N ILE A 91 7.90 -7.58 -8.95
CA ILE A 91 8.98 -8.33 -9.62
C ILE A 91 8.41 -9.49 -10.45
N ASN A 92 7.21 -9.96 -10.10
CA ASN A 92 6.55 -11.07 -10.76
C ASN A 92 5.60 -10.57 -11.87
N LYS A 93 5.99 -10.82 -13.12
CA LYS A 93 5.21 -10.45 -14.30
C LYS A 93 3.81 -11.07 -14.34
N GLU A 94 3.65 -12.32 -13.89
CA GLU A 94 2.35 -12.98 -13.89
C GLU A 94 1.37 -12.35 -12.91
N MET A 95 1.88 -11.90 -11.76
CA MET A 95 1.06 -11.17 -10.78
C MET A 95 0.56 -9.86 -11.39
N LEU A 96 1.41 -9.11 -12.10
CA LEU A 96 1.00 -7.91 -12.84
C LEU A 96 -0.05 -8.21 -13.91
N HIS A 97 0.10 -9.31 -14.66
CA HIS A 97 -0.93 -9.72 -15.64
C HIS A 97 -2.28 -9.99 -14.97
N ILE A 98 -2.29 -10.65 -13.81
CA ILE A 98 -3.52 -10.88 -13.03
C ILE A 98 -4.12 -9.54 -12.57
N GLY A 99 -3.30 -8.63 -12.06
CA GLY A 99 -3.74 -7.29 -11.66
C GLY A 99 -4.32 -6.49 -12.83
N GLN A 100 -3.65 -6.52 -13.97
CA GLN A 100 -4.12 -5.86 -15.20
C GLN A 100 -5.43 -6.46 -15.72
N ALA A 101 -5.60 -7.78 -15.67
CA ALA A 101 -6.86 -8.43 -16.04
C ALA A 101 -8.00 -7.97 -15.12
N ARG A 102 -7.77 -7.97 -13.80
CA ARG A 102 -8.74 -7.45 -12.81
C ARG A 102 -9.07 -5.98 -13.04
N ALA A 103 -8.07 -5.16 -13.39
CA ALA A 103 -8.28 -3.75 -13.66
C ALA A 103 -9.22 -3.48 -14.85
N ARG A 104 -9.24 -4.36 -15.86
CA ARG A 104 -10.15 -4.24 -17.03
C ARG A 104 -11.62 -4.44 -16.68
N GLU A 105 -11.90 -5.18 -15.61
CA GLU A 105 -13.26 -5.43 -15.12
C GLU A 105 -13.78 -4.30 -14.22
N ARG A 106 -12.94 -3.31 -13.90
CA ARG A 106 -13.30 -2.20 -13.00
C ARG A 106 -13.80 -0.99 -13.77
N THR A 107 -14.73 -0.26 -13.15
CA THR A 107 -15.32 0.96 -13.71
C THR A 107 -14.40 2.19 -13.61
N ASN A 108 -13.47 2.20 -12.65
CA ASN A 108 -12.51 3.29 -12.48
C ASN A 108 -11.09 2.77 -12.24
N THR A 109 -10.21 3.09 -13.19
CA THR A 109 -8.76 2.83 -13.14
C THR A 109 -7.97 4.07 -13.55
N ASN A 110 -8.60 5.25 -13.51
CA ASN A 110 -7.95 6.49 -13.90
C ASN A 110 -6.74 6.76 -12.99
N GLY A 111 -5.61 7.12 -13.59
CA GLY A 111 -4.34 7.31 -12.88
C GLY A 111 -3.64 6.02 -12.43
N LEU A 112 -4.12 4.83 -12.79
CA LEU A 112 -3.45 3.56 -12.50
C LEU A 112 -2.38 3.23 -13.55
N SER A 113 -1.20 2.83 -13.10
CA SER A 113 -0.09 2.37 -13.94
C SER A 113 0.58 1.15 -13.33
N TRP A 114 1.21 0.32 -14.17
CA TRP A 114 1.85 -0.93 -13.78
C TRP A 114 3.29 -0.94 -14.25
N ILE A 115 4.21 -1.37 -13.40
CA ILE A 115 5.63 -1.43 -13.67
C ILE A 115 6.18 -2.77 -13.18
N LEU A 116 6.99 -3.41 -14.03
CA LEU A 116 7.79 -4.57 -13.63
C LEU A 116 9.09 -4.05 -13.03
N GLY A 117 9.38 -4.37 -11.77
CA GLY A 117 10.56 -3.85 -11.08
C GLY A 117 10.90 -4.57 -9.78
N ASN A 118 12.17 -4.52 -9.40
CA ASN A 118 12.65 -5.05 -8.12
C ASN A 118 12.48 -3.98 -7.04
N ALA A 119 11.98 -4.35 -5.86
CA ALA A 119 11.87 -3.43 -4.71
C ALA A 119 13.23 -2.88 -4.24
N GLU A 120 14.31 -3.60 -4.51
CA GLU A 120 15.69 -3.22 -4.18
C GLU A 120 16.34 -2.32 -5.24
N GLU A 121 15.69 -2.13 -6.39
CA GLU A 121 16.14 -1.26 -7.48
C GLU A 121 14.92 -0.84 -8.31
N LEU A 122 14.19 0.14 -7.79
CA LEU A 122 12.93 0.59 -8.35
C LEU A 122 13.20 1.40 -9.63
N PRO A 123 12.57 1.03 -10.78
CA PRO A 123 12.74 1.71 -12.06
C PRO A 123 11.93 3.02 -12.15
N VAL A 124 12.03 3.85 -11.11
CA VAL A 124 11.36 5.14 -10.99
C VAL A 124 12.34 6.19 -10.45
N ALA A 125 12.10 7.45 -10.79
CA ALA A 125 12.95 8.55 -10.37
C ALA A 125 12.75 8.91 -8.88
N ASP A 126 13.74 9.60 -8.33
CA ASP A 126 13.76 10.08 -6.95
C ASP A 126 12.66 11.11 -6.70
N ASN A 127 12.20 11.19 -5.45
CA ASN A 127 11.27 12.22 -4.96
C ASN A 127 9.97 12.36 -5.78
N LYS A 128 9.45 11.25 -6.32
CA LYS A 128 8.25 11.24 -7.17
C LYS A 128 6.96 10.88 -6.46
N PHE A 129 7.02 10.20 -5.32
CA PHE A 129 5.83 9.68 -4.67
C PHE A 129 5.58 10.34 -3.32
N ASP A 130 4.31 10.49 -2.99
CA ASP A 130 3.89 11.07 -1.72
C ASP A 130 3.64 9.96 -0.68
N ILE A 131 3.28 8.76 -1.15
CA ILE A 131 3.10 7.57 -0.34
C ILE A 131 3.76 6.38 -1.04
N TYR A 132 4.50 5.59 -0.27
CA TYR A 132 5.00 4.27 -0.63
C TYR A 132 4.24 3.24 0.20
N SER A 133 3.58 2.27 -0.43
CA SER A 133 2.96 1.13 0.24
C SER A 133 3.62 -0.19 -0.13
N ILE A 134 3.74 -1.07 0.86
CA ILE A 134 4.06 -2.48 0.66
C ILE A 134 3.22 -3.30 1.64
N ALA A 135 2.43 -4.23 1.11
CA ALA A 135 1.47 -5.01 1.89
C ALA A 135 1.69 -6.51 1.69
N PHE A 136 2.10 -7.21 2.76
CA PHE A 136 2.42 -8.63 2.75
C PHE A 136 3.48 -9.03 1.71
N GLY A 137 4.38 -8.11 1.37
CA GLY A 137 5.42 -8.33 0.36
C GLY A 137 6.86 -8.20 0.88
N ILE A 138 7.09 -7.32 1.87
CA ILE A 138 8.45 -6.94 2.28
C ILE A 138 9.25 -8.12 2.87
N ARG A 139 8.57 -9.11 3.47
CA ARG A 139 9.22 -10.31 4.00
C ARG A 139 9.86 -11.21 2.93
N ASN A 140 9.49 -11.03 1.66
CA ASN A 140 10.02 -11.80 0.54
C ASN A 140 11.14 -11.04 -0.21
N VAL A 141 11.46 -9.82 0.22
CA VAL A 141 12.59 -9.06 -0.33
C VAL A 141 13.89 -9.64 0.22
N THR A 142 14.89 -9.79 -0.63
CA THR A 142 16.16 -10.43 -0.24
C THR A 142 17.05 -9.52 0.60
N ASP A 143 17.07 -8.23 0.28
CA ASP A 143 17.76 -7.17 1.03
C ASP A 143 16.75 -6.10 1.48
N ILE A 144 16.20 -6.28 2.67
CA ILE A 144 15.24 -5.35 3.26
C ILE A 144 15.85 -3.94 3.44
N PRO A 145 17.06 -3.75 4.02
CA PRO A 145 17.70 -2.44 4.07
C PRO A 145 17.76 -1.72 2.72
N ARG A 146 18.19 -2.41 1.66
CA ARG A 146 18.25 -1.80 0.32
C ARG A 146 16.88 -1.40 -0.21
N ALA A 147 15.84 -2.22 0.03
CA ALA A 147 14.48 -1.84 -0.35
C ALA A 147 13.92 -0.66 0.47
N LEU A 148 14.36 -0.49 1.72
CA LEU A 148 14.03 0.68 2.53
C LEU A 148 14.74 1.94 2.03
N ASP A 149 16.01 1.82 1.61
CA ASP A 149 16.75 2.92 0.98
C ASP A 149 16.08 3.36 -0.33
N GLU A 150 15.64 2.39 -1.14
CA GLU A 150 14.86 2.67 -2.36
C GLU A 150 13.52 3.32 -2.05
N ALA A 151 12.79 2.83 -1.03
CA ALA A 151 11.56 3.46 -0.58
C ALA A 151 11.79 4.91 -0.14
N TYR A 152 12.90 5.19 0.55
CA TYR A 152 13.28 6.54 0.92
C TYR A 152 13.62 7.41 -0.29
N ARG A 153 14.42 6.90 -1.23
CA ARG A 153 14.84 7.61 -2.45
C ARG A 153 13.64 8.09 -3.29
N VAL A 154 12.64 7.23 -3.49
CA VAL A 154 11.50 7.52 -4.38
C VAL A 154 10.45 8.42 -3.72
N LEU A 155 10.42 8.49 -2.40
CA LEU A 155 9.54 9.39 -1.65
C LEU A 155 10.04 10.82 -1.72
N ARG A 156 9.12 11.77 -1.93
CA ARG A 156 9.43 13.21 -1.79
C ARG A 156 9.71 13.55 -0.31
N PRO A 157 10.32 14.71 0.01
CA PRO A 157 10.38 15.20 1.37
C PRO A 157 8.98 15.29 2.00
N GLY A 158 8.82 14.73 3.20
CA GLY A 158 7.50 14.61 3.87
C GLY A 158 6.61 13.50 3.31
N GLY A 159 7.10 12.70 2.36
CA GLY A 159 6.46 11.48 1.90
C GLY A 159 6.40 10.42 3.01
N ARG A 160 5.43 9.50 2.90
CA ARG A 160 5.19 8.49 3.93
C ARG A 160 5.45 7.09 3.42
N PHE A 161 6.29 6.36 4.12
CA PHE A 161 6.44 4.92 3.98
C PHE A 161 5.37 4.20 4.79
N MET A 162 4.65 3.27 4.17
CA MET A 162 3.58 2.50 4.79
C MET A 162 3.77 1.02 4.54
N CYS A 163 4.05 0.27 5.61
CA CYS A 163 4.23 -1.17 5.55
C CYS A 163 3.10 -1.87 6.31
N LEU A 164 2.42 -2.80 5.65
CA LEU A 164 1.49 -3.73 6.28
C LEU A 164 2.08 -5.14 6.17
N GLU A 165 2.45 -5.74 7.29
CA GLU A 165 3.06 -7.08 7.29
C GLU A 165 2.64 -7.85 8.54
N PHE A 166 2.69 -9.18 8.46
CA PHE A 166 2.60 -10.02 9.65
C PHE A 166 3.75 -9.71 10.60
N SER A 167 3.46 -9.70 11.89
CA SER A 167 4.46 -9.46 12.92
C SER A 167 4.13 -10.31 14.14
N HIS A 168 5.11 -10.44 15.03
CA HIS A 168 4.96 -11.23 16.25
C HIS A 168 3.81 -10.72 17.12
N VAL A 169 3.09 -11.66 17.70
CA VAL A 169 1.98 -11.38 18.60
C VAL A 169 2.56 -11.19 20.00
N THR A 170 2.39 -10.00 20.58
CA THR A 170 2.97 -9.66 21.89
C THR A 170 2.27 -10.36 23.06
N ASN A 171 1.10 -10.97 22.84
CA ASN A 171 0.36 -11.72 23.85
C ASN A 171 0.72 -13.22 23.78
N PRO A 172 1.33 -13.80 24.83
CA PRO A 172 1.86 -15.17 24.81
C PRO A 172 0.78 -16.26 24.66
N VAL A 173 -0.48 -15.97 25.03
CA VAL A 173 -1.59 -16.93 24.84
C VAL A 173 -2.01 -16.98 23.38
N VAL A 174 -2.07 -15.82 22.73
CA VAL A 174 -2.45 -15.71 21.32
C VAL A 174 -1.32 -16.21 20.43
N GLU A 175 -0.07 -15.96 20.79
CA GLU A 175 1.12 -16.52 20.14
C GLU A 175 1.06 -18.05 20.11
N ARG A 176 0.81 -18.70 21.26
CA ARG A 176 0.71 -20.17 21.34
C ARG A 176 -0.43 -20.72 20.50
N LEU A 177 -1.60 -20.08 20.51
CA LEU A 177 -2.74 -20.48 19.67
C LEU A 177 -2.44 -20.29 18.18
N TYR A 178 -1.75 -19.21 17.83
CA TYR A 178 -1.30 -18.94 16.47
C TYR A 178 -0.26 -19.96 16.00
N ASP A 179 0.69 -20.36 16.85
CA ASP A 179 1.64 -21.43 16.56
C ASP A 179 0.92 -22.76 16.32
N ILE A 180 0.00 -23.16 17.19
CA ILE A 180 -0.76 -24.41 17.00
C ILE A 180 -1.53 -24.39 15.67
N TYR A 181 -2.22 -23.28 15.39
CA TYR A 181 -2.95 -23.11 14.14
C TYR A 181 -2.02 -23.11 12.91
N SER A 182 -0.91 -22.37 12.96
CA SER A 182 0.01 -22.24 11.84
C SER A 182 0.85 -23.49 11.55
N PHE A 183 1.23 -24.27 12.55
CA PHE A 183 2.07 -25.47 12.35
C PHE A 183 1.27 -26.74 12.11
N GLN A 184 0.06 -26.86 12.68
CA GLN A 184 -0.69 -28.11 12.62
C GLN A 184 -1.88 -28.05 11.67
N ILE A 185 -2.46 -26.86 11.46
CA ILE A 185 -3.72 -26.73 10.73
C ILE A 185 -3.48 -26.17 9.32
N ILE A 186 -2.72 -25.09 9.18
CA ILE A 186 -2.47 -24.45 7.87
C ILE A 186 -1.79 -25.37 6.86
N PRO A 187 -0.70 -26.11 7.19
CA PRO A 187 0.02 -26.90 6.21
C PRO A 187 -0.83 -28.10 5.74
N VAL A 188 -1.57 -28.73 6.66
CA VAL A 188 -2.51 -29.83 6.38
C VAL A 188 -3.68 -29.35 5.52
N LEU A 189 -4.23 -28.16 5.79
CA LEU A 189 -5.24 -27.55 4.92
C LEU A 189 -4.66 -27.20 3.53
N GLY A 190 -3.41 -26.75 3.47
CA GLY A 190 -2.71 -26.47 2.23
C GLY A 190 -2.55 -27.73 1.35
N GLU A 191 -2.24 -28.86 1.97
CA GLU A 191 -2.14 -30.16 1.29
C GLU A 191 -3.51 -30.68 0.84
N VAL A 192 -4.53 -30.60 1.69
CA VAL A 192 -5.88 -31.11 1.39
C VAL A 192 -6.64 -30.26 0.37
N ILE A 193 -6.44 -28.93 0.36
CA ILE A 193 -7.20 -28.01 -0.50
C ILE A 193 -6.45 -27.63 -1.77
N ALA A 194 -5.12 -27.48 -1.69
CA ALA A 194 -4.32 -26.86 -2.75
C ALA A 194 -3.16 -27.73 -3.26
N GLU A 195 -2.96 -28.93 -2.71
CA GLU A 195 -1.83 -29.83 -3.01
C GLU A 195 -0.43 -29.15 -2.97
N ASP A 196 -0.31 -28.01 -2.28
CA ASP A 196 0.87 -27.14 -2.31
C ASP A 196 1.45 -26.87 -0.91
N TRP A 197 1.91 -27.94 -0.27
CA TRP A 197 2.53 -27.90 1.06
C TRP A 197 3.70 -26.91 1.15
N LYS A 198 4.54 -26.85 0.10
CA LYS A 198 5.79 -26.07 0.11
C LYS A 198 5.54 -24.57 0.20
N SER A 199 4.53 -24.05 -0.50
CA SER A 199 4.17 -22.63 -0.43
C SER A 199 3.69 -22.22 0.97
N TYR A 200 2.93 -23.09 1.65
CA TYR A 200 2.46 -22.81 3.02
C TYR A 200 3.58 -22.94 4.05
N GLN A 201 4.51 -23.89 3.90
CA GLN A 201 5.67 -24.02 4.78
C GLN A 201 6.61 -22.79 4.68
N TYR A 202 6.97 -22.39 3.46
CA TYR A 202 7.80 -21.19 3.23
C TYR A 202 7.16 -19.93 3.82
N LEU A 203 5.83 -19.84 3.73
CA LEU A 203 5.09 -18.73 4.31
C LEU A 203 5.24 -18.65 5.83
N VAL A 204 5.07 -19.76 6.55
CA VAL A 204 5.24 -19.82 8.01
C VAL A 204 6.68 -19.48 8.42
N GLU A 205 7.66 -20.00 7.68
CA GLU A 205 9.08 -19.71 7.92
C GLU A 205 9.41 -18.22 7.71
N SER A 206 8.91 -17.60 6.63
CA SER A 206 9.13 -16.18 6.33
C SER A 206 8.57 -15.24 7.41
N ILE A 207 7.43 -15.59 8.03
CA ILE A 207 6.83 -14.80 9.11
C ILE A 207 7.72 -14.83 10.37
N ARG A 208 8.34 -15.97 10.68
CA ARG A 208 9.22 -16.10 11.85
C ARG A 208 10.56 -15.41 11.69
N LEU A 209 11.12 -15.43 10.48
CA LEU A 209 12.38 -14.75 10.16
C LEU A 209 12.22 -13.23 10.11
N PHE A 210 10.98 -12.72 10.00
CA PHE A 210 10.73 -11.30 9.97
C PHE A 210 11.01 -10.64 11.34
N PRO A 211 11.72 -9.49 11.39
CA PRO A 211 12.09 -8.83 12.64
C PRO A 211 10.86 -8.47 13.50
N ASP A 212 11.05 -8.24 14.80
CA ASP A 212 9.99 -7.79 15.70
C ASP A 212 9.63 -6.30 15.48
N GLN A 213 8.56 -5.80 16.11
CA GLN A 213 8.18 -4.38 15.96
C GLN A 213 9.20 -3.42 16.59
N SER A 214 9.96 -3.84 17.61
CA SER A 214 10.89 -2.97 18.32
C SER A 214 12.13 -2.63 17.47
N ALA A 215 12.66 -3.60 16.73
CA ALA A 215 13.75 -3.43 15.78
C ALA A 215 13.38 -2.55 14.56
N LYS A 216 12.08 -2.44 14.23
CA LYS A 216 11.58 -1.67 13.07
C LYS A 216 11.39 -0.17 13.33
N SER A 217 11.43 0.27 14.59
CA SER A 217 10.98 1.62 14.99
C SER A 217 12.12 2.62 15.28
N ARG A 218 13.38 2.24 15.10
CA ARG A 218 14.54 3.12 15.36
C ARG A 218 15.45 3.24 14.14
N PRO A 219 15.43 4.37 13.42
CA PRO A 219 16.65 4.86 12.80
C PRO A 219 17.54 5.43 13.93
N ASN A 220 18.76 4.92 14.06
CA ASN A 220 19.84 5.69 14.70
C ASN A 220 20.30 6.79 13.73
#